data_AF-A0A4Y2HNK9-F1
#
_entry.id   AF-A0A4Y2HNK9-F1
#
_cell.length_a   1.000
_cell.length_b   1.000
_cell.length_c   1.000
_cell.angle_alpha   90.00
_cell.angle_beta   90.00
_cell.angle_gamma   90.00
#
_symmetry.space_group_name_H-M   'P 1'
#
loop_
_entity.id
_entity.type
_entity.pdbx_description
1 polymer ?
#
loop_
_entity_poly.entity_id
_entity_poly.type
_entity_poly.pdbx_seq_one_letter_code
_entity_poly.pdbx_strand_id
1 'polypeptide(L)'
;MKSGDLLVESSSLKQSEQLLSITKFGDISVTVSAHASLNYTRGVMSSDEFLMVSDAEFVSELEAQKVIATRRITWKRDGQIISTRRVILTFDTPVLPTKITAGYICCDIRPYIPNPVRCFKCQRFGHTKTACRGSSALCPRCSEPGHEETICKNPEKCFNCKGNHASYSKTCPKWKLEKEILSVKVTKNISIQEARKIVHDRTPKTNYSFTAALKTIKNPHTPIQTSTDSKPSTSATKNEETITVKLSDWLALLKAHKLSLKKKKTIDKNMNFSNRLLKTNGQRKTTQIQRRQTRI
;
A
#
# COMPACT_ATOMS: atom_id res chain seq x y z
N MET A 1 -18.61 -10.31 -2.86
CA MET A 1 -18.72 -9.01 -2.14
C MET A 1 -19.90 -9.05 -1.15
N LYS A 2 -20.12 -8.03 -0.29
CA LYS A 2 -21.32 -8.02 0.59
C LYS A 2 -22.66 -7.96 -0.17
N SER A 3 -22.60 -7.56 -1.44
CA SER A 3 -23.70 -7.49 -2.39
C SER A 3 -24.10 -8.84 -3.01
N GLY A 4 -23.29 -9.88 -2.85
CA GLY A 4 -23.46 -11.16 -3.57
C GLY A 4 -22.70 -11.23 -4.89
N ASP A 5 -22.17 -10.10 -5.39
CA ASP A 5 -21.42 -10.07 -6.65
C ASP A 5 -20.14 -10.90 -6.60
N LEU A 6 -19.85 -11.53 -7.74
CA LEU A 6 -18.61 -12.25 -8.01
C LEU A 6 -17.58 -11.30 -8.61
N LEU A 7 -16.37 -11.29 -8.02
CA LEU A 7 -15.24 -10.59 -8.59
C LEU A 7 -14.44 -11.58 -9.44
N VAL A 8 -14.29 -11.27 -10.73
CA VAL A 8 -13.54 -12.10 -11.68
C VAL A 8 -12.35 -11.30 -12.18
N GLU A 9 -11.16 -11.90 -12.09
CA GLU A 9 -9.94 -11.35 -12.68
C GLU A 9 -9.74 -11.95 -14.07
N SER A 10 -9.42 -11.11 -15.04
CA SER A 10 -9.11 -11.52 -16.41
C SER A 10 -7.60 -11.47 -16.64
N SER A 11 -7.05 -12.51 -17.26
CA SER A 11 -5.63 -12.56 -17.62
C SER A 11 -5.31 -11.90 -18.96
N SER A 12 -6.34 -11.56 -19.76
CA SER A 12 -6.18 -10.93 -21.07
C SER A 12 -7.30 -9.96 -21.42
N LEU A 13 -7.00 -9.00 -22.32
CA LEU A 13 -7.99 -8.07 -22.87
C LEU A 13 -9.15 -8.83 -23.55
N LYS A 14 -8.81 -9.81 -24.40
CA LYS A 14 -9.79 -10.62 -25.12
C LYS A 14 -10.74 -11.35 -24.17
N GLN A 15 -10.22 -11.92 -23.09
CA GLN A 15 -11.05 -12.57 -22.08
C GLN A 15 -11.96 -11.55 -21.38
N SER A 16 -11.47 -10.35 -21.04
CA SER A 16 -12.31 -9.33 -20.40
C SER A 16 -13.42 -8.81 -21.31
N GLU A 17 -13.16 -8.64 -22.61
CA GLU A 17 -14.16 -8.24 -23.60
C GLU A 17 -15.23 -9.32 -23.77
N GLN A 18 -14.83 -10.59 -23.84
CA GLN A 18 -15.76 -11.72 -23.86
C GLN A 18 -16.61 -11.75 -22.60
N LEU A 19 -16.01 -11.62 -21.41
CA LEU A 19 -16.75 -11.59 -20.15
C LEU A 19 -17.77 -10.45 -20.10
N LEU A 20 -17.42 -9.25 -20.58
CA LEU A 20 -18.33 -8.10 -20.62
C LEU A 20 -19.53 -8.32 -21.56
N SER A 21 -19.39 -9.16 -22.59
CA SER A 21 -20.49 -9.52 -23.50
C SER A 21 -21.45 -10.57 -22.94
N ILE A 22 -21.10 -11.24 -21.83
CA ILE A 22 -21.94 -12.30 -21.24
C ILE A 22 -23.17 -11.67 -20.58
N THR A 23 -24.34 -12.12 -21.01
CA THR A 23 -25.65 -11.74 -20.43
C THR A 23 -26.36 -12.91 -19.75
N LYS A 24 -25.87 -14.14 -19.95
CA LYS A 24 -26.40 -15.37 -19.34
C LYS A 24 -25.27 -16.30 -18.93
N PHE A 25 -25.41 -16.93 -17.77
CA PHE A 25 -24.54 -18.00 -17.29
C PHE A 25 -25.40 -19.24 -17.05
N GLY A 26 -25.40 -20.16 -18.01
CA GLY A 26 -26.43 -21.21 -18.10
C GLY A 26 -27.81 -20.59 -18.31
N ASP A 27 -28.78 -20.98 -17.49
CA ASP A 27 -30.15 -20.44 -17.53
C ASP A 27 -30.32 -19.16 -16.69
N ILE A 28 -29.26 -18.68 -16.04
CA ILE A 28 -29.31 -17.52 -15.15
C ILE A 28 -28.90 -16.27 -15.93
N SER A 29 -29.77 -15.28 -16.01
CA SER A 29 -29.43 -13.95 -16.53
C SER A 29 -28.44 -13.24 -15.60
N VAL A 30 -27.34 -12.73 -16.15
CA VAL A 30 -26.28 -12.03 -15.40
C VAL A 30 -25.99 -10.67 -16.04
N THR A 31 -25.47 -9.75 -15.22
CA THR A 31 -24.95 -8.45 -15.70
C THR A 31 -23.48 -8.38 -15.37
N VAL A 32 -22.64 -8.21 -16.39
CA VAL A 32 -21.19 -8.06 -16.22
C VAL A 32 -20.83 -6.60 -16.44
N SER A 33 -20.00 -6.05 -15.56
CA SER A 33 -19.50 -4.69 -15.67
C SER A 33 -18.05 -4.61 -15.20
N ALA A 34 -17.30 -3.68 -15.77
CA ALA A 34 -15.94 -3.39 -15.34
C ALA A 34 -15.94 -2.94 -13.86
N HIS A 35 -15.00 -3.43 -13.07
CA HIS A 35 -14.96 -3.09 -11.66
C HIS A 35 -14.56 -1.62 -11.46
N ALA A 36 -15.46 -0.84 -10.85
CA ALA A 36 -15.37 0.62 -10.73
C ALA A 36 -14.11 1.17 -10.02
N SER A 37 -13.31 0.34 -9.36
CA SER A 37 -12.11 0.81 -8.63
C SER A 37 -10.86 -0.05 -8.73
N LEU A 38 -10.92 -1.20 -9.41
CA LEU A 38 -9.74 -2.07 -9.57
C LEU A 38 -9.08 -1.90 -10.96
N ASN A 39 -9.81 -1.33 -11.91
CA ASN A 39 -9.30 -1.04 -13.25
C ASN A 39 -8.67 0.35 -13.36
N TYR A 40 -8.74 1.14 -12.29
CA TYR A 40 -8.22 2.50 -12.22
C TYR A 40 -7.16 2.61 -11.13
N THR A 41 -6.10 3.35 -11.41
CA THR A 41 -5.09 3.69 -10.42
C THR A 41 -5.05 5.18 -10.17
N ARG A 42 -4.59 5.57 -8.98
CA ARG A 42 -4.45 6.98 -8.62
C ARG A 42 -3.03 7.28 -8.19
N GLY A 43 -2.45 8.26 -8.85
CA GLY A 43 -1.11 8.77 -8.60
C GLY A 43 -1.14 10.18 -8.05
N VAL A 44 -0.07 10.59 -7.40
CA VAL A 44 0.20 11.98 -7.02
C VAL A 44 1.48 12.41 -7.68
N MET A 45 1.42 13.51 -8.41
CA MET A 45 2.59 14.27 -8.81
C MET A 45 2.72 15.54 -8.00
N SER A 46 3.92 16.11 -7.96
CA SER A 46 4.23 17.34 -7.26
C SER A 46 5.19 18.17 -8.09
N SER A 47 4.76 19.32 -8.58
CA SER A 47 5.58 20.23 -9.40
C SER A 47 5.07 21.66 -9.22
N ASP A 48 5.99 22.60 -9.04
CA ASP A 48 5.69 24.01 -8.81
C ASP A 48 5.34 24.74 -10.12
N GLU A 49 5.79 24.19 -11.24
CA GLU A 49 5.52 24.66 -12.61
C GLU A 49 4.03 24.58 -12.97
N PHE A 50 3.28 23.67 -12.33
CA PHE A 50 1.86 23.50 -12.61
C PHE A 50 0.96 24.08 -11.52
N LEU A 51 1.37 25.09 -10.77
CA LEU A 51 0.53 25.70 -9.73
C LEU A 51 -0.74 26.37 -10.30
N MET A 52 -0.65 26.93 -11.52
CA MET A 52 -1.73 27.70 -12.15
C MET A 52 -2.55 26.89 -13.16
N VAL A 53 -2.11 25.67 -13.49
CA VAL A 53 -2.81 24.78 -14.43
C VAL A 53 -4.14 24.33 -13.82
N SER A 54 -5.20 24.31 -14.60
CA SER A 54 -6.51 23.85 -14.11
C SER A 54 -6.62 22.32 -14.09
N ASP A 55 -7.53 21.76 -13.28
CA ASP A 55 -7.76 20.30 -13.29
C ASP A 55 -8.27 19.82 -14.66
N ALA A 56 -9.03 20.64 -15.39
CA ALA A 56 -9.54 20.32 -16.72
C ALA A 56 -8.42 20.29 -17.78
N GLU A 57 -7.51 21.26 -17.74
CA GLU A 57 -6.34 21.33 -18.62
C GLU A 57 -5.40 20.13 -18.43
N PHE A 58 -5.22 19.67 -17.20
CA PHE A 58 -4.50 18.42 -16.97
C PHE A 58 -5.17 17.19 -17.60
N VAL A 59 -6.50 17.12 -17.57
CA VAL A 59 -7.20 16.00 -18.19
C VAL A 59 -7.01 16.04 -19.70
N SER A 60 -7.19 17.20 -20.35
CA SER A 60 -7.02 17.31 -21.81
C SER A 60 -5.58 17.02 -22.26
N GLU A 61 -4.57 17.58 -21.59
CA GLU A 61 -3.17 17.43 -21.99
C GLU A 61 -2.61 16.03 -21.70
N LEU A 62 -3.14 15.34 -20.68
CA LEU A 62 -2.63 14.02 -20.26
C LEU A 62 -3.55 12.86 -20.65
N GLU A 63 -4.60 13.11 -21.44
CA GLU A 63 -5.53 12.08 -21.91
C GLU A 63 -4.79 10.97 -22.68
N ALA A 64 -3.83 11.35 -23.54
CA ALA A 64 -3.00 10.41 -24.29
C ALA A 64 -2.19 9.45 -23.39
N GLN A 65 -1.92 9.86 -22.15
CA GLN A 65 -1.26 9.07 -21.10
C GLN A 65 -2.27 8.40 -20.15
N LYS A 66 -3.51 8.24 -20.60
CA LYS A 66 -4.62 7.57 -19.89
C LYS A 66 -5.07 8.27 -18.62
N VAL A 67 -4.86 9.58 -18.48
CA VAL A 67 -5.44 10.36 -17.37
C VAL A 67 -6.90 10.68 -17.71
N ILE A 68 -7.82 10.25 -16.85
CA ILE A 68 -9.27 10.47 -17.03
C ILE A 68 -9.88 11.45 -16.03
N ALA A 69 -9.19 11.71 -14.92
CA ALA A 69 -9.64 12.66 -13.92
C ALA A 69 -8.47 13.21 -13.13
N THR A 70 -8.53 14.50 -12.84
CA THR A 70 -7.53 15.22 -12.08
C THR A 70 -8.18 15.87 -10.86
N ARG A 71 -7.44 15.92 -9.75
CA ARG A 71 -7.84 16.67 -8.57
C ARG A 71 -6.64 17.32 -7.89
N ARG A 72 -6.58 18.65 -7.91
CA ARG A 72 -5.59 19.39 -7.13
C ARG A 72 -5.85 19.27 -5.64
N ILE A 73 -4.77 19.08 -4.87
CA ILE A 73 -4.85 19.19 -3.41
C ILE A 73 -4.81 20.67 -3.06
N THR A 74 -5.82 21.13 -2.34
CA THR A 74 -5.92 22.51 -1.85
C THR A 74 -5.97 22.52 -0.33
N TRP A 75 -5.43 23.57 0.28
CA TRP A 75 -5.51 23.80 1.72
C TRP A 75 -6.35 25.04 1.99
N LYS A 76 -7.13 25.01 3.06
CA LYS A 76 -7.85 26.19 3.54
C LYS A 76 -7.06 26.81 4.68
N ARG A 77 -6.75 28.10 4.56
CA ARG A 77 -6.10 28.91 5.61
C ARG A 77 -6.84 30.24 5.66
N ASP A 78 -7.33 30.61 6.84
CA ASP A 78 -8.02 31.89 7.09
C ASP A 78 -9.17 32.16 6.10
N GLY A 79 -9.94 31.12 5.76
CA GLY A 79 -11.06 31.20 4.81
C GLY A 79 -10.67 31.19 3.32
N GLN A 80 -9.39 31.36 2.99
CA GLN A 80 -8.89 31.31 1.61
C GLN A 80 -8.48 29.89 1.21
N ILE A 81 -8.78 29.53 -0.04
CA ILE A 81 -8.37 28.25 -0.65
C ILE A 81 -7.04 28.48 -1.35
N ILE A 82 -5.99 27.84 -0.84
CA ILE A 82 -4.64 27.90 -1.39
C ILE A 82 -4.38 26.62 -2.18
N SER A 83 -4.12 26.77 -3.48
CA SER A 83 -3.70 25.68 -4.36
C SER A 83 -2.32 25.18 -3.96
N THR A 84 -2.15 23.87 -3.89
CA THR A 84 -0.83 23.26 -3.69
C THR A 84 -0.27 22.76 -5.02
N ARG A 85 1.06 22.58 -5.04
CA ARG A 85 1.80 21.94 -6.14
C ARG A 85 1.46 20.47 -6.37
N ARG A 86 0.64 19.86 -5.51
CA ARG A 86 0.33 18.42 -5.55
C ARG A 86 -0.99 18.18 -6.26
N VAL A 87 -0.94 17.31 -7.25
CA VAL A 87 -2.07 16.98 -8.10
C VAL A 87 -2.26 15.48 -8.08
N ILE A 88 -3.50 15.05 -7.85
CA ILE A 88 -3.87 13.64 -7.91
C ILE A 88 -4.41 13.36 -9.30
N LEU A 89 -3.82 12.39 -9.97
CA LEU A 89 -4.21 11.93 -11.28
C LEU A 89 -4.88 10.56 -11.15
N THR A 90 -5.98 10.37 -11.85
CA THR A 90 -6.67 9.09 -11.99
C THR A 90 -6.39 8.56 -13.38
N PHE A 91 -5.76 7.39 -13.42
CA PHE A 91 -5.40 6.71 -14.65
C PHE A 91 -6.41 5.60 -14.94
N ASP A 92 -6.82 5.50 -16.21
CA ASP A 92 -7.55 4.35 -16.77
C ASP A 92 -6.59 3.21 -17.08
N THR A 93 -5.83 2.81 -16.05
CA THR A 93 -4.90 1.70 -16.10
C THR A 93 -4.90 0.95 -14.75
N PRO A 94 -4.85 -0.39 -14.76
CA PRO A 94 -4.80 -1.20 -13.54
C PRO A 94 -3.43 -1.11 -12.84
N VAL A 95 -2.39 -0.70 -13.58
CA VAL A 95 -1.04 -0.49 -13.06
C VAL A 95 -0.71 0.99 -13.09
N LEU A 96 -0.22 1.51 -11.97
CA LEU A 96 0.14 2.91 -11.84
C LEU A 96 1.44 3.21 -12.60
N PRO A 97 1.46 4.17 -13.54
CA PRO A 97 2.69 4.62 -14.16
C PRO A 97 3.66 5.17 -13.12
N THR A 98 4.97 4.96 -13.28
CA THR A 98 5.99 5.55 -12.39
C THR A 98 6.29 7.00 -12.73
N LYS A 99 6.06 7.39 -13.98
CA LYS A 99 6.32 8.73 -14.51
C LYS A 99 5.29 9.10 -15.56
N ILE A 100 5.12 10.40 -15.77
CA ILE A 100 4.38 10.99 -16.89
C ILE A 100 5.16 12.17 -17.45
N THR A 101 4.79 12.61 -18.65
CA THR A 101 5.33 13.83 -19.25
C THR A 101 4.22 14.87 -19.36
N ALA A 102 4.36 16.01 -18.69
CA ALA A 102 3.43 17.13 -18.77
C ALA A 102 4.15 18.32 -19.42
N GLY A 103 3.72 18.71 -20.63
CA GLY A 103 4.50 19.60 -21.49
C GLY A 103 5.88 19.01 -21.79
N TYR A 104 6.94 19.70 -21.36
CA TYR A 104 8.34 19.24 -21.50
C TYR A 104 8.93 18.66 -20.21
N ILE A 105 8.12 18.50 -19.16
CA ILE A 105 8.58 18.11 -17.82
C ILE A 105 8.20 16.65 -17.57
N CYS A 106 9.19 15.84 -17.17
CA CYS A 106 8.95 14.48 -16.73
C CYS A 106 8.71 14.47 -15.21
N CYS A 107 7.53 14.04 -14.79
CA CYS A 107 7.11 14.03 -13.39
C CYS A 107 7.05 12.61 -12.83
N ASP A 108 7.60 12.42 -11.64
CA ASP A 108 7.43 11.17 -10.90
C ASP A 108 6.01 11.06 -10.34
N ILE A 109 5.43 9.87 -10.48
CA ILE A 109 4.12 9.52 -9.95
C ILE A 109 4.28 8.61 -8.74
N ARG A 110 3.69 9.03 -7.62
CA ARG A 110 3.64 8.22 -6.39
C ARG A 110 2.22 7.71 -6.14
N PRO A 111 2.01 6.49 -5.63
CA PRO A 111 0.68 6.01 -5.30
C PRO A 111 -0.07 6.95 -4.35
N TYR A 112 -1.31 7.29 -4.70
CA TYR A 112 -2.18 8.10 -3.84
C TYR A 112 -2.82 7.24 -2.75
N ILE A 113 -2.41 7.44 -1.49
CA ILE A 113 -3.00 6.77 -0.33
C ILE A 113 -4.04 7.71 0.30
N PRO A 114 -5.36 7.48 0.12
CA PRO A 114 -6.40 8.33 0.69
C PRO A 114 -6.42 8.24 2.22
N ASN A 115 -7.05 9.23 2.87
CA ASN A 115 -7.31 9.14 4.30
C ASN A 115 -8.46 8.17 4.58
N PRO A 116 -8.45 7.46 5.73
CA PRO A 116 -9.58 6.64 6.18
C PRO A 116 -10.88 7.42 6.13
N VAL A 117 -11.89 6.85 5.44
CA VAL A 117 -13.23 7.43 5.40
C VAL A 117 -13.86 7.26 6.77
N ARG A 118 -14.22 8.37 7.42
CA ARG A 118 -14.98 8.38 8.68
C ARG A 118 -16.43 8.71 8.36
N CYS A 119 -17.36 7.91 8.86
CA CYS A 119 -18.78 8.20 8.75
C CYS A 119 -19.12 9.41 9.64
N PHE A 120 -19.63 10.48 9.05
CA PHE A 120 -20.04 11.68 9.80
C PHE A 120 -21.30 11.48 10.67
N LYS A 121 -22.00 10.34 10.54
CA LYS A 121 -23.14 9.97 11.39
C LYS A 121 -22.70 9.13 12.59
N CYS A 122 -22.09 7.97 12.36
CA CYS A 122 -21.76 7.01 13.44
C CYS A 122 -20.29 7.01 13.87
N GLN A 123 -19.45 7.86 13.29
CA GLN A 123 -18.01 8.01 13.59
C GLN A 123 -17.12 6.78 13.28
N ARG A 124 -17.69 5.66 12.82
CA ARG A 124 -16.93 4.47 12.40
C ARG A 124 -16.16 4.72 11.10
N PHE A 125 -15.04 4.03 10.93
CA PHE A 125 -14.30 4.04 9.68
C PHE A 125 -14.92 3.09 8.62
N GLY A 126 -14.66 3.38 7.35
CA GLY A 126 -14.91 2.49 6.21
C GLY A 126 -16.21 2.75 5.42
N HIS A 127 -17.02 3.75 5.79
CA HIS A 127 -18.20 4.13 5.02
C HIS A 127 -18.56 5.62 5.20
N THR A 128 -19.30 6.17 4.24
CA THR A 128 -19.80 7.55 4.26
C THR A 128 -21.11 7.66 5.04
N LYS A 129 -21.59 8.90 5.26
CA LYS A 129 -22.90 9.17 5.90
C LYS A 129 -24.06 8.52 5.11
N THR A 130 -24.00 8.55 3.79
CA THR A 130 -25.04 7.99 2.90
C THR A 130 -25.14 6.48 2.96
N ALA A 131 -24.02 5.78 3.14
CA ALA A 131 -23.99 4.32 3.31
C ALA A 131 -24.15 3.86 4.77
N CYS A 132 -24.45 4.78 5.70
CA CYS A 132 -24.53 4.48 7.12
C CYS A 132 -25.86 3.80 7.48
N ARG A 133 -25.78 2.63 8.12
CA ARG A 133 -26.94 1.92 8.69
C ARG A 133 -27.19 2.22 10.16
N GLY A 134 -26.41 3.13 10.76
CA GLY A 134 -26.58 3.52 12.16
C GLY A 134 -27.81 4.41 12.33
N SER A 135 -28.58 4.19 13.41
CA SER A 135 -29.82 4.93 13.67
C SER A 135 -29.55 6.36 14.16
N SER A 136 -28.66 6.52 15.14
CA SER A 136 -28.34 7.83 15.75
C SER A 136 -27.09 8.49 15.16
N ALA A 137 -27.09 9.83 15.16
CA ALA A 137 -25.88 10.61 14.94
C ALA A 137 -25.12 10.73 16.26
N LEU A 138 -23.82 10.49 16.22
CA LEU A 138 -22.91 10.59 17.36
C LEU A 138 -22.05 11.84 17.23
N CYS A 139 -21.85 12.54 18.33
CA CYS A 139 -20.97 13.70 18.38
C CYS A 139 -19.53 13.29 18.01
N PRO A 140 -18.86 13.97 17.07
CA PRO A 140 -17.49 13.62 16.68
C PRO A 140 -16.46 13.86 17.81
N ARG A 141 -16.77 14.73 18.77
CA ARG A 141 -15.90 15.07 19.91
C ARG A 141 -15.99 14.05 21.05
N CYS A 142 -17.20 13.74 21.54
CA CYS A 142 -17.41 12.88 22.71
C CYS A 142 -18.04 11.51 22.40
N SER A 143 -18.45 11.27 21.16
CA SER A 143 -19.08 10.02 20.69
C SER A 143 -20.45 9.68 21.29
N GLU A 144 -21.05 10.60 22.05
CA GLU A 144 -22.40 10.45 22.60
C GLU A 144 -23.46 11.00 21.61
N PRO A 145 -24.69 10.45 21.60
CA PRO A 145 -25.77 10.94 20.75
C PRO A 145 -26.41 12.24 21.30
N GLY A 146 -27.30 12.84 20.50
CA GLY A 146 -28.25 13.86 20.98
C GLY A 146 -27.76 15.32 20.91
N HIS A 147 -26.58 15.60 20.37
CA HIS A 147 -26.07 16.96 20.21
C HIS A 147 -25.03 17.06 19.07
N GLU A 148 -24.77 18.29 18.63
CA GLU A 148 -23.74 18.63 17.65
C GLU A 148 -22.41 19.03 18.30
N GLU A 149 -21.31 19.01 17.54
CA GLU A 149 -19.97 19.35 18.04
C GLU A 149 -19.86 20.78 18.59
N THR A 150 -20.56 21.73 17.95
CA THR A 150 -20.52 23.17 18.27
C THR A 150 -20.99 23.48 19.69
N ILE A 151 -21.93 22.68 20.22
CA ILE A 151 -22.52 22.84 21.56
C ILE A 151 -22.00 21.78 22.56
N CYS A 152 -21.05 20.93 22.15
CA CYS A 152 -20.54 19.83 22.97
C CYS A 152 -19.61 20.34 24.08
N LYS A 153 -20.02 20.16 25.34
CA LYS A 153 -19.20 20.44 26.54
C LYS A 153 -18.52 19.19 27.13
N ASN A 154 -18.87 18.01 26.63
CA ASN A 154 -18.35 16.74 27.14
C ASN A 154 -16.85 16.56 26.83
N PRO A 155 -16.11 15.82 27.68
CA PRO A 155 -14.71 15.49 27.41
C PRO A 155 -14.57 14.69 26.11
N GLU A 156 -13.41 14.83 25.47
CA GLU A 156 -13.14 14.13 24.22
C GLU A 156 -13.04 12.63 24.44
N LYS A 157 -13.74 11.87 23.59
CA LYS A 157 -13.77 10.41 23.64
C LYS A 157 -13.95 9.87 22.24
N CYS A 158 -12.99 9.05 21.80
CA CYS A 158 -12.99 8.48 20.46
C CYS A 158 -13.94 7.28 20.38
N PHE A 159 -14.84 7.26 19.40
CA PHE A 159 -15.76 6.13 19.23
C PHE A 159 -15.01 4.82 18.91
N ASN A 160 -13.95 4.92 18.10
CA ASN A 160 -13.26 3.77 17.51
C ASN A 160 -12.27 3.09 18.48
N CYS A 161 -11.50 3.88 19.24
CA CYS A 161 -10.49 3.34 20.16
C CYS A 161 -10.78 3.57 21.64
N LYS A 162 -11.85 4.32 21.96
CA LYS A 162 -12.24 4.71 23.34
C LYS A 162 -11.21 5.57 24.10
N GLY A 163 -10.19 6.10 23.41
CA GLY A 163 -9.20 7.01 24.02
C GLY A 163 -9.66 8.48 24.12
N ASN A 164 -8.89 9.27 24.88
CA ASN A 164 -9.14 10.67 25.18
C ASN A 164 -8.73 11.60 24.03
N HIS A 165 -9.45 11.51 22.92
CA HIS A 165 -9.33 12.42 21.78
C HIS A 165 -10.59 12.36 20.91
N ALA A 166 -10.86 13.41 20.14
CA ALA A 166 -11.96 13.42 19.19
C ALA A 166 -11.83 12.33 18.10
N SER A 167 -12.97 11.83 17.60
CA SER A 167 -13.02 10.73 16.62
C SER A 167 -12.35 11.02 15.27
N TYR A 168 -12.07 12.29 14.95
CA TYR A 168 -11.33 12.70 13.76
C TYR A 168 -9.81 12.84 13.96
N SER A 169 -9.30 12.60 15.16
CA SER A 169 -7.87 12.72 15.43
C SER A 169 -7.04 11.71 14.62
N LYS A 170 -5.98 12.21 13.97
CA LYS A 170 -4.99 11.39 13.24
C LYS A 170 -4.03 10.65 14.18
N THR A 171 -3.98 11.01 15.46
CA THR A 171 -3.16 10.31 16.45
C THR A 171 -3.82 9.01 16.93
N CYS A 172 -5.11 8.82 16.64
CA CYS A 172 -5.89 7.63 17.00
C CYS A 172 -5.23 6.33 16.49
N PRO A 173 -5.01 5.31 17.36
CA PRO A 173 -4.44 4.02 16.93
C PRO A 173 -5.26 3.32 15.85
N LYS A 174 -6.59 3.37 15.96
CA LYS A 174 -7.50 2.79 14.94
C LYS A 174 -7.45 3.55 13.61
N TRP A 175 -7.22 4.86 13.64
CA TRP A 175 -7.01 5.64 12.41
C TRP A 175 -5.70 5.25 11.73
N LYS A 176 -4.60 5.12 12.49
CA LYS A 176 -3.30 4.69 11.97
C LYS A 176 -3.38 3.30 11.35
N LEU A 177 -4.06 2.36 12.03
CA LEU A 177 -4.31 1.01 11.51
C LEU A 177 -5.08 1.05 10.19
N GLU A 178 -6.18 1.79 10.09
CA GLU A 178 -6.94 1.89 8.83
C GLU A 178 -6.14 2.59 7.72
N LYS A 179 -5.28 3.56 8.09
CA LYS A 179 -4.37 4.21 7.13
C LYS A 179 -3.33 3.23 6.58
N GLU A 180 -2.79 2.35 7.42
CA GLU A 180 -1.88 1.28 7.00
C GLU A 180 -2.59 0.27 6.10
N ILE A 181 -3.79 -0.17 6.46
CA ILE A 181 -4.61 -1.06 5.62
C ILE A 181 -4.82 -0.44 4.23
N LEU A 182 -5.16 0.85 4.16
CA LEU A 182 -5.31 1.55 2.88
C LEU A 182 -3.99 1.65 2.12
N SER A 183 -2.87 1.84 2.81
CA SER A 183 -1.53 1.84 2.22
C SER A 183 -1.22 0.49 1.57
N VAL A 184 -1.42 -0.62 2.28
CA VAL A 184 -1.21 -1.99 1.77
C VAL A 184 -2.16 -2.28 0.59
N LYS A 185 -3.42 -1.88 0.69
CA LYS A 185 -4.41 -2.01 -0.40
C LYS A 185 -3.89 -1.36 -1.69
N VAL A 186 -3.46 -0.10 -1.60
CA VAL A 186 -3.02 0.69 -2.76
C VAL A 186 -1.68 0.19 -3.30
N THR A 187 -0.72 -0.07 -2.42
CA THR A 187 0.65 -0.43 -2.83
C THR A 187 0.76 -1.84 -3.39
N LYS A 188 -0.08 -2.78 -2.93
CA LYS A 188 -0.12 -4.16 -3.45
C LYS A 188 -1.20 -4.37 -4.50
N ASN A 189 -2.06 -3.38 -4.76
CA ASN A 189 -3.23 -3.47 -5.64
C ASN A 189 -4.13 -4.68 -5.34
N ILE A 190 -4.54 -4.82 -4.07
CA ILE A 190 -5.38 -5.95 -3.60
C ILE A 190 -6.70 -5.47 -3.03
N SER A 191 -7.60 -6.40 -2.73
CA SER A 191 -8.86 -6.06 -2.05
C SER A 191 -8.60 -5.50 -0.65
N ILE A 192 -9.54 -4.70 -0.15
CA ILE A 192 -9.46 -4.18 1.23
C ILE A 192 -9.48 -5.31 2.28
N GLN A 193 -10.12 -6.44 1.97
CA GLN A 193 -10.21 -7.60 2.86
C GLN A 193 -8.86 -8.31 2.98
N GLU A 194 -8.16 -8.51 1.87
CA GLU A 194 -6.82 -9.08 1.86
C GLU A 194 -5.81 -8.16 2.54
N ALA A 195 -5.88 -6.85 2.25
CA ALA A 195 -5.03 -5.86 2.93
C ALA A 195 -5.23 -5.89 4.44
N ARG A 196 -6.47 -6.05 4.92
CA ARG A 196 -6.75 -6.24 6.35
C ARG A 196 -6.08 -7.50 6.89
N LYS A 197 -6.24 -8.65 6.24
CA LYS A 197 -5.59 -9.91 6.68
C LYS A 197 -4.08 -9.72 6.83
N ILE A 198 -3.43 -9.20 5.79
CA ILE A 198 -1.97 -8.94 5.80
C ILE A 198 -1.53 -8.05 6.97
N VAL A 199 -2.25 -6.97 7.24
CA VAL A 199 -1.89 -6.07 8.36
C VAL A 199 -2.12 -6.74 9.71
N HIS A 200 -3.23 -7.47 9.87
CA HIS A 200 -3.54 -8.17 11.13
C HIS A 200 -2.57 -9.32 11.41
N ASP A 201 -2.12 -10.03 10.37
CA ASP A 201 -1.18 -11.15 10.50
C ASP A 201 0.23 -10.67 10.89
N ARG A 202 0.61 -9.45 10.53
CA ARG A 202 1.88 -8.81 10.94
C ARG A 202 1.88 -8.34 12.38
N THR A 203 0.71 -7.96 12.91
CA THR A 203 0.57 -7.55 14.30
C THR A 203 0.45 -8.80 15.18
N PRO A 204 1.45 -9.13 16.02
CA PRO A 204 1.35 -10.29 16.90
C PRO A 204 0.13 -10.13 17.80
N LYS A 205 -0.72 -11.15 17.84
CA LYS A 205 -1.86 -11.21 18.76
C LYS A 205 -1.30 -11.16 20.18
N THR A 206 -1.69 -10.15 20.96
CA THR A 206 -1.20 -9.85 22.32
C THR A 206 -1.39 -10.97 23.35
N ASN A 207 -2.04 -12.08 22.97
CA ASN A 207 -2.39 -13.18 23.87
C ASN A 207 -1.65 -14.49 23.60
N TYR A 208 -0.69 -14.53 22.66
CA TYR A 208 0.17 -15.70 22.50
C TYR A 208 1.54 -15.41 23.13
N SER A 209 1.65 -15.62 24.45
CA SER A 209 2.98 -15.80 25.01
C SER A 209 3.53 -17.12 24.46
N PHE A 210 4.77 -17.10 23.97
CA PHE A 210 5.47 -18.30 23.50
C PHE A 210 5.48 -19.42 24.56
N THR A 211 5.41 -19.03 25.83
CA THR A 211 5.27 -19.91 27.00
C THR A 211 3.95 -20.68 27.10
N ALA A 212 2.86 -20.24 26.46
CA ALA A 212 1.58 -20.97 26.47
C ALA A 212 1.59 -22.18 25.51
N ALA A 213 2.32 -22.09 24.40
CA ALA A 213 2.48 -23.18 23.43
C ALA A 213 3.40 -24.31 23.94
N LEU A 214 4.26 -24.03 24.93
CA LEU A 214 5.16 -25.01 25.54
C LEU A 214 4.56 -25.73 26.76
N LYS A 215 3.35 -25.34 27.22
CA LYS A 215 2.71 -25.92 28.41
C LYS A 215 1.88 -27.17 28.14
N THR A 216 1.70 -27.57 26.87
CA THR A 216 0.97 -28.79 26.50
C THR A 216 1.83 -30.05 26.44
N ILE A 217 3.10 -30.02 26.86
CA ILE A 217 3.97 -31.20 26.91
C ILE A 217 4.62 -31.32 28.30
N LYS A 218 3.85 -31.55 29.36
CA LYS A 218 4.37 -32.07 30.64
C LYS A 218 3.33 -32.90 31.40
N ASN A 219 3.32 -34.20 31.11
CA ASN A 219 3.49 -35.32 32.07
C ASN A 219 3.18 -36.64 31.36
N PRO A 220 3.98 -37.72 31.59
CA PRO A 220 4.05 -38.36 32.91
C PRO A 220 5.45 -38.88 33.34
N HIS A 221 5.75 -38.74 34.63
CA HIS A 221 6.62 -39.63 35.43
C HIS A 221 5.64 -40.50 36.27
N THR A 222 5.81 -41.79 36.60
CA THR A 222 6.92 -42.74 36.83
C THR A 222 6.27 -44.14 37.10
N PRO A 223 6.96 -45.25 37.46
CA PRO A 223 8.31 -45.80 37.21
C PRO A 223 8.30 -47.25 36.61
N ILE A 224 9.50 -47.79 36.40
CA ILE A 224 9.95 -48.99 35.64
C ILE A 224 9.63 -50.36 36.31
N GLN A 225 9.30 -51.39 35.50
CA GLN A 225 9.64 -52.81 35.75
C GLN A 225 10.09 -53.54 34.45
N THR A 226 10.80 -54.65 34.63
CA THR A 226 11.99 -55.16 33.90
C THR A 226 11.74 -56.23 32.82
N SER A 227 12.72 -56.40 31.90
CA SER A 227 13.09 -57.61 31.09
C SER A 227 12.23 -57.92 29.84
N THR A 228 12.69 -58.39 28.66
CA THR A 228 13.90 -59.07 28.14
C THR A 228 14.02 -58.92 26.59
N ASP A 229 15.27 -58.89 26.09
CA ASP A 229 15.85 -59.39 24.82
C ASP A 229 15.36 -59.12 23.36
N SER A 230 16.39 -58.87 22.53
CA SER A 230 16.59 -59.15 21.08
C SER A 230 16.28 -58.08 20.00
N LYS A 231 17.37 -57.63 19.33
CA LYS A 231 17.51 -56.88 18.04
C LYS A 231 17.32 -57.85 16.83
N PRO A 232 17.40 -57.45 15.52
CA PRO A 232 17.40 -56.13 14.87
C PRO A 232 16.51 -56.00 13.59
N SER A 233 16.14 -54.77 13.18
CA SER A 233 16.45 -54.21 11.83
C SER A 233 15.86 -52.80 11.58
N THR A 234 16.73 -51.87 11.16
CA THR A 234 16.61 -50.90 10.05
C THR A 234 15.25 -50.16 9.87
N SER A 235 15.07 -48.85 10.05
CA SER A 235 15.77 -47.71 9.40
C SER A 235 15.14 -46.36 9.81
N ALA A 236 15.97 -45.30 9.74
CA ALA A 236 15.65 -43.89 9.49
C ALA A 236 14.74 -43.10 10.46
N THR A 237 15.32 -42.18 11.25
CA THR A 237 14.97 -40.73 11.18
C THR A 237 15.85 -39.82 12.06
N LYS A 238 16.28 -38.71 11.42
CA LYS A 238 16.47 -37.32 11.89
C LYS A 238 17.42 -37.03 13.07
N ASN A 239 18.63 -36.61 12.70
CA ASN A 239 19.55 -35.85 13.52
C ASN A 239 19.09 -34.38 13.58
N GLU A 240 18.90 -33.82 14.78
CA GLU A 240 18.88 -32.38 15.01
C GLU A 240 20.11 -32.01 15.84
N GLU A 241 21.20 -31.64 15.16
CA GLU A 241 22.35 -31.01 15.79
C GLU A 241 22.03 -29.54 16.09
N THR A 242 22.00 -29.20 17.38
CA THR A 242 21.90 -27.81 17.83
C THR A 242 23.25 -27.14 17.62
N ILE A 243 23.37 -26.31 16.59
CA ILE A 243 24.59 -25.53 16.33
C ILE A 243 24.62 -24.33 17.28
N THR A 244 25.35 -24.47 18.39
CA THR A 244 25.72 -23.33 19.24
C THR A 244 26.93 -22.62 18.63
N VAL A 245 26.72 -21.44 18.03
CA VAL A 245 27.82 -20.61 17.52
C VAL A 245 28.43 -19.83 18.69
N LYS A 246 29.74 -20.00 18.92
CA LYS A 246 30.46 -19.26 19.96
C LYS A 246 30.48 -17.78 19.60
N LEU A 247 30.32 -16.91 20.60
CA LEU A 247 30.30 -15.46 20.43
C LEU A 247 31.58 -14.93 19.73
N SER A 248 32.70 -15.62 19.89
CA SER A 248 33.96 -15.35 19.18
C SER A 248 33.81 -15.42 17.66
N ASP A 249 33.07 -16.41 17.17
CA ASP A 249 32.96 -16.73 15.75
C ASP A 249 31.99 -15.74 15.10
N TRP A 250 30.93 -15.37 15.83
CA TRP A 250 30.03 -14.29 15.44
C TRP A 250 30.75 -12.93 15.32
N LEU A 251 31.63 -12.61 16.27
CA LEU A 251 32.43 -11.38 16.24
C LEU A 251 33.44 -11.40 15.07
N ALA A 252 34.04 -12.56 14.77
CA ALA A 252 34.92 -12.72 13.61
C ALA A 252 34.17 -12.51 12.29
N LEU A 253 32.96 -13.06 12.15
CA LEU A 253 32.10 -12.86 10.98
C LEU A 253 31.69 -11.40 10.80
N LEU A 254 31.33 -10.70 11.88
CA LEU A 254 31.02 -9.27 11.84
C LEU A 254 32.23 -8.43 11.40
N LYS A 255 33.44 -8.80 11.83
CA LYS A 255 34.68 -8.12 11.43
C LYS A 255 34.98 -8.34 9.95
N ALA A 256 34.82 -9.57 9.46
CA ALA A 256 34.96 -9.91 8.04
C ALA A 256 33.93 -9.17 7.16
N HIS A 257 32.68 -9.07 7.61
CA HIS A 257 31.64 -8.35 6.90
C HIS A 257 31.92 -6.84 6.82
N LYS A 258 32.39 -6.22 7.91
CA LYS A 258 32.83 -4.81 7.91
C LYS A 258 34.01 -4.56 6.97
N LEU A 259 34.95 -5.50 6.87
CA LEU A 259 36.07 -5.41 5.92
C LEU A 259 35.59 -5.53 4.47
N SER A 260 34.64 -6.42 4.19
CA SER A 260 34.02 -6.58 2.86
C SER A 260 33.28 -5.31 2.43
N LEU A 261 32.53 -4.68 3.33
CA LEU A 261 31.85 -3.40 3.06
C LEU A 261 32.83 -2.24 2.80
N LYS A 262 33.97 -2.22 3.51
CA LYS A 262 35.04 -1.25 3.22
C LYS A 262 35.66 -1.50 1.84
N LYS A 263 35.91 -2.76 1.47
CA LYS A 263 36.45 -3.13 0.15
C LYS A 263 35.50 -2.77 -0.99
N LYS A 264 34.18 -2.98 -0.83
CA LYS A 264 33.16 -2.52 -1.79
C LYS A 264 33.16 -0.99 -1.97
N LYS A 265 33.25 -0.22 -0.87
CA LYS A 265 33.34 1.24 -0.96
C LYS A 265 34.60 1.74 -1.68
N THR A 266 35.72 1.00 -1.59
CA THR A 266 36.95 1.33 -2.32
C THR A 266 36.84 1.00 -3.82
N ILE A 267 36.17 -0.12 -4.16
CA ILE A 267 35.88 -0.51 -5.55
C ILE A 267 34.93 0.49 -6.22
N ASP A 268 33.87 0.94 -5.53
CA ASP A 268 32.95 1.96 -6.04
C ASP A 268 33.64 3.31 -6.29
N LYS A 269 34.62 3.68 -5.45
CA LYS A 269 35.44 4.88 -5.68
C LYS A 269 36.35 4.75 -6.90
N ASN A 270 36.95 3.58 -7.14
CA ASN A 270 37.80 3.34 -8.32
C ASN A 270 36.98 3.30 -9.62
N MET A 271 35.81 2.67 -9.62
CA MET A 271 34.88 2.68 -10.76
C MET A 271 34.40 4.09 -11.13
N ASN A 272 34.13 4.93 -10.12
CA ASN A 272 33.78 6.34 -10.35
C ASN A 272 34.96 7.18 -10.87
N PHE A 273 36.20 6.83 -10.53
CA PHE A 273 37.39 7.48 -11.06
C PHE A 273 37.67 7.08 -12.52
N SER A 274 37.56 5.79 -12.86
CA SER A 274 37.70 5.29 -14.24
C SER A 274 36.63 5.83 -15.18
N ASN A 275 35.38 5.96 -14.72
CA ASN A 275 34.29 6.56 -15.50
C ASN A 275 34.46 8.07 -15.72
N ARG A 276 35.27 8.76 -14.90
CA ARG A 276 35.67 10.15 -15.15
C ARG A 276 36.75 10.26 -16.23
N LEU A 277 37.68 9.30 -16.29
CA LEU A 277 38.75 9.28 -17.30
C LEU A 277 38.23 8.92 -18.71
N LEU A 278 37.17 8.11 -18.80
CA LEU A 278 36.55 7.74 -20.09
C LEU A 278 35.67 8.84 -20.71
N LYS A 279 35.27 9.86 -19.95
CA LYS A 279 34.44 10.98 -20.45
C LYS A 279 35.26 12.15 -21.03
N THR A 280 36.59 12.15 -20.92
CA THR A 280 37.44 13.24 -21.42
C THR A 280 38.05 13.00 -22.81
N ASN A 281 37.93 11.80 -23.39
CA ASN A 281 38.58 11.45 -24.68
C ASN A 281 37.61 11.04 -25.81
N GLY A 282 36.47 11.73 -25.93
CA GLY A 282 35.43 11.41 -26.93
C GLY A 282 34.88 12.61 -27.70
N GLN A 283 35.71 13.55 -28.15
CA GLN A 283 35.31 14.55 -29.15
C GLN A 283 35.56 14.00 -30.56
N ARG A 284 34.51 13.58 -31.29
CA ARG A 284 34.49 13.61 -32.76
C ARG A 284 33.11 13.96 -33.32
N LYS A 285 33.15 15.08 -34.05
CA LYS A 285 32.22 15.74 -35.00
C LYS A 285 31.20 14.82 -35.69
N THR A 286 29.95 15.26 -35.75
CA THR A 286 29.01 14.92 -36.84
C THR A 286 28.12 16.11 -37.21
N THR A 287 27.96 16.22 -38.52
CA THR A 287 27.46 17.29 -39.39
C THR A 287 25.93 17.45 -39.34
N GLN A 288 25.43 18.69 -39.32
CA GLN A 288 24.00 19.02 -39.52
C GLN A 288 23.66 19.01 -41.03
N ILE A 289 22.63 18.27 -41.41
CA ILE A 289 21.97 18.36 -42.72
C ILE A 289 20.55 18.87 -42.50
N GLN A 290 20.28 20.08 -42.99
CA GLN A 290 18.96 20.69 -43.11
C GLN A 290 18.14 19.97 -44.20
N ARG A 291 16.86 19.66 -43.92
CA ARG A 291 15.87 19.31 -44.96
C ARG A 291 14.84 20.43 -45.09
N ARG A 292 14.75 20.92 -46.33
CA ARG A 292 13.80 21.91 -46.86
C ARG A 292 12.35 21.43 -46.72
N GLN A 293 11.49 22.38 -46.40
CA GLN A 293 10.06 22.36 -46.71
C GLN A 293 9.86 22.48 -48.23
N THR A 294 8.91 21.71 -48.77
CA THR A 294 8.26 21.99 -50.06
C THR A 294 6.76 22.10 -49.82
N ARG A 295 6.21 23.25 -50.23
CA ARG A 295 4.80 23.46 -50.53
C ARG A 295 4.35 22.46 -51.60
N ILE A 296 3.12 21.95 -51.49
CA ILE A 296 1.96 22.27 -52.34
C ILE A 296 0.74 22.22 -51.40
#